data_AF-A0A659XXN4-F1
#
_entry.id   AF-A0A659XXN4-F1
#
_cell.length_a   1.000
_cell.length_b   1.000
_cell.length_c   1.000
_cell.angle_alpha   90.00
_cell.angle_beta   90.00
_cell.angle_gamma   90.00
#
_symmetry.space_group_name_H-M   'P 1'
#
loop_
_entity.id
_entity.type
_entity.pdbx_description
1 polymer ?
#
loop_
_entity_poly.entity_id
_entity_poly.type
_entity_poly.pdbx_seq_one_letter_code
_entity_poly.pdbx_strand_id
1 'polypeptide(L)' 'QYKRQDINFVRGSFRVRGDTIEIFPAHLEDRAWRISMFGDEIEAITEFDPLTGQKTGELKSVKIYANSHYVT' A
#
# COMPACT_ATOMS: atom_id res chain seq x y z
N GLN A 1 -14.39 -0.31 -1.71
CA GLN A 1 -13.35 -0.56 -2.74
C GLN A 1 -12.17 0.40 -2.53
N TYR A 2 -10.96 0.04 -2.94
CA TYR A 2 -9.81 0.95 -2.90
C TYR A 2 -9.86 1.96 -4.05
N LYS A 3 -9.42 3.20 -3.80
CA LYS A 3 -9.33 4.25 -4.84
C LYS A 3 -7.87 4.52 -5.20
N ARG A 4 -7.59 4.65 -6.50
CA ARG A 4 -6.28 5.14 -6.96
C ARG A 4 -6.21 6.65 -6.70
N GLN A 5 -5.21 7.11 -5.96
CA GLN A 5 -4.98 8.52 -5.68
C GLN A 5 -3.48 8.85 -5.70
N ASP A 6 -3.02 9.51 -6.77
CA ASP A 6 -1.59 9.78 -6.95
C ASP A 6 -1.08 10.95 -6.09
N ILE A 7 -1.98 11.89 -5.72
CA ILE A 7 -1.67 13.10 -4.94
C ILE A 7 -2.01 12.91 -3.46
N ASN A 8 -3.26 12.57 -3.15
CA ASN A 8 -3.74 12.47 -1.77
C ASN A 8 -3.71 11.02 -1.26
N PHE A 9 -2.61 10.65 -0.60
CA PHE A 9 -2.40 9.29 -0.10
C PHE A 9 -3.05 9.13 1.28
N VAL A 10 -4.24 8.55 1.30
CA VAL A 10 -5.08 8.37 2.50
C VAL A 10 -5.48 6.91 2.70
N ARG A 11 -5.98 6.56 3.88
CA ARG A 11 -6.48 5.20 4.19
C ARG A 11 -7.46 4.71 3.12
N GLY A 12 -7.31 3.45 2.73
CA GLY A 12 -8.17 2.83 1.71
C GLY A 12 -7.89 3.31 0.28
N SER A 13 -6.73 3.92 0.05
CA SER A 13 -6.24 4.31 -1.27
C SER A 13 -4.94 3.61 -1.63
N PHE A 14 -4.61 3.61 -2.92
CA PHE A 14 -3.31 3.19 -3.42
C PHE A 14 -2.81 4.18 -4.46
N ARG A 15 -1.51 4.18 -4.70
CA ARG A 15 -0.88 4.94 -5.78
C ARG A 15 0.20 4.12 -6.46
N VAL A 16 0.45 4.41 -7.72
CA VAL A 16 1.45 3.70 -8.53
C VAL A 16 2.47 4.72 -9.01
N ARG A 17 3.75 4.44 -8.78
CA ARG A 17 4.89 5.28 -9.17
C ARG A 17 5.91 4.38 -9.88
N GLY A 18 5.84 4.35 -11.21
CA GLY A 18 6.67 3.47 -12.02
C GLY A 18 6.40 2.00 -11.70
N ASP A 19 7.44 1.33 -11.22
CA ASP A 19 7.48 -0.07 -10.78
C ASP A 19 7.05 -0.27 -9.31
N THR A 20 6.72 0.81 -8.60
CA THR A 20 6.37 0.76 -7.19
C THR A 20 4.88 1.03 -6.98
N ILE A 21 4.23 0.17 -6.19
CA ILE A 21 2.84 0.31 -5.76
C ILE A 21 2.81 0.59 -4.27
N GLU A 22 2.19 1.70 -3.86
CA GLU A 22 2.01 2.04 -2.46
C GLU A 22 0.54 1.92 -2.08
N ILE A 23 0.26 1.21 -0.99
CA ILE A 23 -1.08 0.86 -0.54
C ILE A 23 -1.22 1.31 0.92
N PHE A 24 -2.25 2.11 1.20
CA PHE A 24 -2.63 2.43 2.57
C PHE A 24 -3.83 1.56 2.95
N PRO A 25 -3.62 0.45 3.68
CA PRO A 25 -4.69 -0.45 4.03
C PRO A 25 -5.79 0.22 4.86
N ALA A 26 -7.04 -0.18 4.63
CA ALA A 26 -8.18 0.35 5.38
C ALA A 26 -8.19 -0.08 6.86
N HIS A 27 -7.48 -1.17 7.19
CA HIS A 27 -7.45 -1.79 8.50
C HIS A 27 -6.23 -1.40 9.36
N LEU A 28 -5.28 -0.62 8.83
CA LEU A 28 -4.16 -0.08 9.61
C LEU A 28 -4.28 1.43 9.70
N GLU A 29 -3.86 1.97 10.84
CA GLU A 29 -4.04 3.39 11.15
C GLU A 29 -2.81 4.23 10.82
N ASP A 30 -1.62 3.65 10.99
CA ASP A 30 -0.32 4.32 10.98
C ASP A 30 0.70 3.65 10.03
N ARG A 31 0.30 2.60 9.30
CA ARG A 31 1.20 1.83 8.42
C ARG A 31 0.66 1.72 7.01
N ALA A 32 1.56 1.96 6.06
CA ALA A 32 1.35 1.68 4.65
C ALA A 32 2.40 0.70 4.14
N TRP A 33 2.08 0.06 3.01
CA TRP A 33 2.97 -0.90 2.37
C TRP A 33 3.39 -0.39 1.00
N ARG A 34 4.68 -0.55 0.72
CA ARG A 34 5.28 -0.29 -0.58
C ARG A 34 5.69 -1.63 -1.18
N ILE A 35 5.16 -1.93 -2.35
CA ILE A 35 5.45 -3.13 -3.13
C ILE A 35 6.29 -2.69 -4.32
N SER A 36 7.55 -3.11 -4.36
CA SER A 36 8.43 -2.92 -5.51
C SER A 36 8.25 -4.09 -6.47
N MET A 37 8.10 -3.80 -7.75
CA MET A 37 7.94 -4.81 -8.81
C MET A 37 9.18 -4.80 -9.71
N PHE A 38 9.54 -5.96 -10.25
CA PHE A 38 10.50 -6.07 -11.34
C PHE A 38 9.83 -6.81 -12.50
N GLY A 39 9.36 -6.06 -13.50
CA GLY A 39 8.51 -6.61 -14.55
C GLY A 39 7.16 -7.06 -13.98
N ASP A 40 6.93 -8.37 -13.99
CA ASP A 40 5.73 -9.03 -13.47
C ASP A 40 5.93 -9.70 -12.09
N GLU A 41 7.12 -9.61 -11.50
CA GLU A 41 7.43 -10.19 -10.19
C GLU A 41 7.47 -9.15 -9.07
N ILE A 42 7.08 -9.56 -7.86
CA ILE A 42 7.26 -8.76 -6.64
C ILE A 42 8.72 -8.90 -6.19
N GLU A 43 9.45 -7.79 -6.18
CA GLU A 43 10.83 -7.74 -5.72
C GLU A 43 10.92 -7.61 -4.20
N ALA A 44 10.15 -6.69 -3.62
CA ALA A 44 10.19 -6.42 -2.19
C ALA A 44 8.87 -5.82 -1.67
N ILE A 45 8.59 -6.07 -0.40
CA ILE A 45 7.49 -5.42 0.33
C ILE A 45 8.07 -4.72 1.55
N THR A 46 7.89 -3.41 1.63
CA THR A 46 8.37 -2.58 2.74
C THR A 46 7.20 -1.94 3.46
N GLU A 47 7.19 -2.02 4.78
CA GLU A 47 6.31 -1.23 5.62
C GLU A 47 6.92 0.15 5.88
N PHE A 48 6.09 1.18 5.79
CA PHE A 48 6.50 2.54 6.07
C PHE A 48 5.36 3.36 6.70
N ASP A 49 5.74 4.43 7.39
CA ASP A 49 4.82 5.43 7.90
C ASP A 49 4.33 6.33 6.73
N PRO A 50 3.01 6.40 6.44
CA PRO A 50 2.48 7.16 5.31
C PRO A 50 2.57 8.69 5.46
N LEU A 51 2.75 9.20 6.69
CA LEU A 51 2.89 10.62 7.00
C LEU A 51 4.35 11.06 6.92
N THR A 52 5.27 10.28 7.49
CA THR A 52 6.70 10.64 7.58
C THR A 52 7.55 10.03 6.47
N GLY A 53 7.07 8.98 5.81
CA GLY A 53 7.81 8.22 4.81
C GLY A 53 8.86 7.26 5.39
N GLN A 54 8.98 7.18 6.72
CA GLN A 54 9.99 6.37 7.38
C GLN A 54 9.70 4.87 7.19
N LYS A 55 10.68 4.13 6.69
CA LYS A 55 10.62 2.67 6.59
C LYS A 55 10.69 2.05 7.98
N THR A 56 9.80 1.12 8.27
CA THR A 56 9.70 0.47 9.59
C THR A 56 9.99 -1.02 9.57
N GLY A 57 9.94 -1.65 8.40
CA GLY A 57 10.39 -3.02 8.25
C GLY A 57 10.23 -3.58 6.84
N GLU A 58 10.85 -4.72 6.58
CA GLU A 58 10.64 -5.51 5.38
C GLU A 58 9.71 -6.68 5.70
N LEU A 59 8.75 -6.93 4.80
CA LEU A 59 7.72 -7.93 4.96
C LEU A 59 7.87 -9.00 3.88
N LYS A 60 7.68 -10.27 4.26
CA LYS A 60 7.66 -11.39 3.31
C LYS A 60 6.34 -11.51 2.55
N SER A 61 5.25 -11.07 3.17
CA SER A 61 3.91 -11.07 2.57
C SER A 61 3.01 -10.09 3.30
N VAL A 62 1.97 -9.63 2.60
CA VAL A 62 0.91 -8.77 3.16
C VAL A 62 -0.44 -9.30 2.72
N LYS A 63 -1.47 -9.10 3.56
CA LYS A 63 -2.86 -9.44 3.23
C LYS A 63 -3.67 -8.16 3.10
N ILE A 64 -4.27 -7.97 1.92
CA ILE A 64 -5.10 -6.80 1.63
C ILE A 64 -6.57 -7.21 1.75
N TYR A 65 -7.27 -6.62 2.72
CA TYR A 65 -8.71 -6.80 2.88
C TYR A 65 -9.47 -5.69 2.18
N ALA A 66 -10.70 -5.95 1.74
CA ALA A 66 -11.53 -4.95 1.08
C ALA A 66 -11.82 -3.74 1.98
N ASN A 67 -11.78 -2.54 1.40
CA ASN A 67 -12.12 -1.28 2.05
C ASN A 67 -13.65 -1.09 2.28
N SER A 68 -14.43 -2.16 2.37
CA SER A 68 -15.87 -2.14 2.62
C SER A 68 -16.37 -3.56 2.92
N HIS A 69 -17.29 -3.70 3.87
CA HIS A 69 -18.05 -4.93 4.09
C HIS A 69 -19.08 -5.20 2.98
N TYR A 70 -19.42 -4.18 2.19
CA TYR A 70 -20.24 -4.30 1.00
C TYR A 70 -19.35 -4.30 -0.23
N VAL A 71 -19.24 -5.48 -0.87
CA VAL A 71 -18.70 -5.62 -2.21
C VAL A 71 -19.87 -5.32 -3.16
N THR A 72 -19.80 -4.21 -3.87
CA THR A 72 -20.64 -3.93 -5.04
C THR A 72 -19.73 -3.89 -6.25
#